data_AF-A0ABD6FSB7-F1
#
_entry.id   AF-A0ABD6FSB7-F1
#
_cell.length_a   1.000
_cell.length_b   1.000
_cell.length_c   1.000
_cell.angle_alpha   90.00
_cell.angle_beta   90.00
_cell.angle_gamma   90.00
#
_symmetry.space_group_name_H-M   'P 1'
#
loop_
_entity.id
_entity.type
_entity.pdbx_description
1 polymer ?
#
loop_
_entity_poly.entity_id
_entity_poly.type
_entity_poly.pdbx_seq_one_letter_code
_entity_poly.pdbx_strand_id
1 'polypeptide(L)'
;LPARPGPYRLQGLDASGDVVFEISFAGEVLADGPADVRHFTFAIPASMARPDRLERLRLVGPGAPVAERARLPIAAPAQGQAEPMIAARVANMVELRWDAAADPLIVARDPRTGNILGFARGGSMELPTDAAEIDLIVSDGVRSTRQRVEVQRLDRR
;
A
#
# COMPACT_ATOMS: atom_id res chain seq x y z
N LEU A 1 -16.44 -3.31 -10.97
CA LEU A 1 -17.16 -2.04 -10.67
C LEU A 1 -18.38 -2.33 -9.79
N PRO A 2 -18.94 -1.35 -9.07
CA PRO A 2 -20.01 -1.58 -8.09
C PRO A 2 -21.23 -2.29 -8.67
N ALA A 3 -21.84 -3.20 -7.90
CA ALA A 3 -23.04 -3.92 -8.33
C ALA A 3 -24.26 -3.01 -8.46
N ARG A 4 -24.39 -2.03 -7.55
CA ARG A 4 -25.45 -1.03 -7.55
C ARG A 4 -24.94 0.33 -7.06
N PRO A 5 -25.41 1.44 -7.64
CA PRO A 5 -25.13 2.77 -7.12
C PRO A 5 -25.78 2.96 -5.74
N GLY A 6 -25.32 3.96 -4.99
CA GLY A 6 -25.86 4.26 -3.67
C GLY A 6 -25.29 5.54 -3.06
N PRO A 7 -25.52 5.77 -1.75
CA PRO A 7 -25.23 7.04 -1.10
C PRO A 7 -23.74 7.29 -0.85
N TYR A 8 -22.88 6.29 -1.02
CA TYR A 8 -21.45 6.44 -0.88
C TYR A 8 -20.80 6.75 -2.22
N ARG A 9 -19.73 7.55 -2.19
CA ARG A 9 -18.87 7.82 -3.34
C ARG A 9 -17.42 7.58 -2.98
N LEU A 10 -16.69 6.88 -3.85
CA LEU A 10 -15.24 6.81 -3.82
C LEU A 10 -14.69 7.70 -4.94
N GLN A 11 -13.95 8.73 -4.57
CA GLN A 11 -13.31 9.67 -5.48
C GLN A 11 -11.80 9.45 -5.49
N GLY A 12 -11.21 9.42 -6.68
CA GLY A 12 -9.78 9.63 -6.87
C GLY A 12 -9.52 11.08 -7.28
N LEU A 13 -8.63 11.76 -6.58
CA LEU A 13 -8.31 13.17 -6.79
C LEU A 13 -6.83 13.32 -7.21
N ASP A 14 -6.55 14.33 -8.03
CA ASP A 14 -5.18 14.70 -8.40
C ASP A 14 -4.55 15.72 -7.42
N ALA A 15 -3.35 16.21 -7.78
CA ALA A 15 -2.59 17.17 -6.98
C ALA A 15 -3.31 18.52 -6.80
N SER A 16 -4.12 18.93 -7.79
CA SER A 16 -4.93 20.15 -7.74
C SER A 16 -6.21 19.97 -6.91
N GLY A 17 -6.57 18.72 -6.62
CA GLY A 17 -7.82 18.35 -5.97
C GLY A 17 -8.96 18.07 -6.95
N ASP A 18 -8.67 18.00 -8.25
CA ASP A 18 -9.67 17.68 -9.27
C ASP A 18 -9.99 16.18 -9.26
N VAL A 19 -11.25 15.84 -9.51
CA VAL A 19 -11.71 14.45 -9.57
C VAL A 19 -11.22 13.79 -10.85
N VAL A 20 -10.34 12.81 -10.70
CA VAL A 20 -9.82 11.96 -11.78
C VAL A 20 -10.79 10.83 -12.10
N PHE A 21 -11.40 10.25 -11.07
CA PHE A 21 -12.46 9.27 -11.21
C PHE A 21 -13.42 9.33 -10.01
N GLU A 22 -14.65 8.90 -10.24
CA GLU A 22 -15.64 8.74 -9.18
C GLU A 22 -16.46 7.47 -9.45
N ILE A 23 -16.77 6.74 -8.38
CA ILE A 23 -17.79 5.68 -8.40
C ILE A 23 -18.75 5.86 -7.23
N SER A 24 -20.04 5.62 -7.47
CA SER A 24 -21.05 5.58 -6.42
C SER A 24 -21.42 4.13 -6.08
N PHE A 25 -21.75 3.87 -4.83
CA PHE A 25 -22.06 2.53 -4.36
C PHE A 25 -22.96 2.51 -3.12
N ALA A 26 -23.70 1.41 -2.95
CA ALA A 26 -24.57 1.19 -1.78
C ALA A 26 -23.82 0.63 -0.55
N GLY A 27 -22.79 -0.17 -0.80
CA GLY A 27 -22.08 -0.94 0.23
C GLY A 27 -22.84 -2.23 0.56
N GLU A 28 -22.09 -3.26 0.94
CA GLU A 28 -22.61 -4.57 1.29
C GLU A 28 -22.80 -4.67 2.81
N VAL A 29 -23.88 -5.35 3.21
CA VAL A 29 -24.14 -5.64 4.63
C VAL A 29 -23.26 -6.81 5.06
N LEU A 30 -22.68 -6.74 6.25
CA LEU A 30 -22.00 -7.88 6.84
C LEU A 30 -23.03 -8.79 7.49
N ALA A 31 -23.13 -10.06 7.06
CA ALA A 31 -24.18 -10.98 7.49
C ALA A 31 -24.25 -11.15 9.01
N ASP A 32 -23.08 -11.24 9.66
CA ASP A 32 -22.94 -11.42 11.11
C ASP A 32 -22.34 -10.18 11.80
N GLY A 33 -22.55 -8.99 11.22
CA GLY A 33 -22.04 -7.71 11.74
C GLY A 33 -23.13 -6.76 12.20
N PRO A 34 -22.73 -5.61 12.80
CA PRO A 34 -23.66 -4.53 13.09
C PRO A 34 -24.39 -4.07 11.82
N ALA A 35 -25.71 -3.88 11.92
CA ALA A 35 -26.58 -3.62 10.76
C ALA A 35 -26.31 -2.28 10.06
N ASP A 36 -25.60 -1.36 10.71
CA ASP A 36 -25.18 -0.06 10.23
C ASP A 36 -23.81 -0.08 9.52
N VAL A 37 -23.03 -1.15 9.69
CA VAL A 37 -21.76 -1.33 8.98
C VAL A 37 -22.03 -1.70 7.53
N ARG A 38 -21.36 -0.97 6.64
CA ARG A 38 -21.34 -1.24 5.19
C ARG A 38 -19.89 -1.44 4.77
N HIS A 39 -19.61 -2.54 4.08
CA HIS A 39 -18.29 -2.83 3.54
C HIS A 39 -18.30 -2.78 2.01
N PHE A 40 -17.13 -2.58 1.41
CA PHE A 40 -17.00 -2.56 -0.04
C PHE A 40 -15.60 -2.99 -0.46
N THR A 41 -15.50 -3.51 -1.67
CA THR A 41 -14.22 -3.80 -2.33
C THR A 41 -14.44 -3.68 -3.82
N PHE A 42 -13.59 -2.90 -4.50
CA PHE A 42 -13.73 -2.65 -5.94
C PHE A 42 -12.40 -2.83 -6.66
N ALA A 43 -12.43 -3.57 -7.75
CA ALA A 43 -11.41 -3.52 -8.78
C ALA A 43 -11.73 -2.36 -9.74
N ILE A 44 -10.87 -1.34 -9.76
CA ILE A 44 -10.97 -0.18 -10.64
C ILE A 44 -9.98 -0.36 -11.80
N PRO A 45 -10.42 -0.28 -13.08
CA PRO A 45 -9.50 -0.35 -14.21
C PRO A 45 -8.44 0.75 -14.15
N ALA A 46 -7.18 0.42 -14.44
CA ALA A 46 -6.07 1.38 -14.40
C ALA A 46 -6.27 2.55 -15.37
N SER A 47 -6.88 2.31 -16.53
CA SER A 47 -7.22 3.35 -17.50
C SER A 47 -8.20 4.40 -16.94
N MET A 48 -9.10 3.97 -16.04
CA MET A 48 -10.01 4.86 -15.32
C MET A 48 -9.31 5.56 -14.15
N ALA A 49 -8.52 4.82 -13.37
CA ALA A 49 -7.87 5.34 -12.17
C ALA A 49 -6.76 6.36 -12.47
N ARG A 50 -6.18 6.33 -13.67
CA ARG A 50 -5.02 7.13 -14.11
C ARG A 50 -3.95 7.25 -13.01
N PRO A 51 -3.26 6.14 -12.67
CA PRO A 51 -2.37 6.05 -11.51
C PRO A 51 -1.35 7.18 -11.42
N ASP A 52 -0.82 7.64 -12.55
CA ASP A 52 0.19 8.71 -12.62
C ASP A 52 -0.32 10.08 -12.14
N ARG A 53 -1.63 10.28 -12.13
CA ARG A 53 -2.30 11.51 -11.66
C ARG A 53 -2.94 11.37 -10.30
N LEU A 54 -3.13 10.15 -9.81
CA LEU A 54 -3.88 9.89 -8.59
C LEU A 54 -3.04 10.21 -7.36
N GLU A 55 -3.40 11.25 -6.62
CA GLU A 55 -2.68 11.67 -5.40
C GLU A 55 -3.49 11.38 -4.13
N ARG A 56 -4.80 11.20 -4.24
CA ARG A 56 -5.67 11.07 -3.07
C ARG A 56 -6.92 10.25 -3.34
N LEU A 57 -7.33 9.48 -2.34
CA LEU A 57 -8.60 8.78 -2.30
C LEU A 57 -9.50 9.42 -1.25
N ARG A 58 -10.72 9.78 -1.62
CA ARG A 58 -11.74 10.32 -0.72
C ARG A 58 -12.97 9.43 -0.73
N LEU A 59 -13.37 8.96 0.45
CA LEU A 59 -14.63 8.30 0.69
C LEU A 59 -15.64 9.31 1.22
N VAL A 60 -16.73 9.51 0.47
CA VAL A 60 -17.84 10.38 0.85
C VAL A 60 -19.04 9.52 1.20
N GLY A 61 -19.65 9.80 2.35
CA GLY A 61 -20.89 9.15 2.80
C GLY A 61 -22.11 10.02 2.54
N PRO A 62 -23.30 9.59 2.99
CA PRO A 62 -24.51 10.40 2.91
C PRO A 62 -24.36 11.66 3.77
N GLY A 63 -23.98 12.77 3.12
CA GLY A 63 -23.95 14.12 3.69
C GLY A 63 -22.57 14.75 3.86
N ALA A 64 -21.50 13.97 4.04
CA ALA A 64 -20.15 14.50 4.28
C ALA A 64 -19.03 13.52 3.89
N PRO A 65 -17.78 13.99 3.70
CA PRO A 65 -16.61 13.13 3.66
C PRO A 65 -16.51 12.28 4.93
N VAL A 66 -16.33 10.96 4.75
CA VAL A 66 -16.19 9.99 5.84
C VAL A 66 -14.71 9.72 6.12
N ALA A 67 -13.90 9.61 5.07
CA ALA A 67 -12.48 9.35 5.18
C ALA A 67 -11.72 9.90 3.96
N GLU A 68 -10.45 10.20 4.16
CA GLU A 68 -9.54 10.64 3.12
C GLU A 68 -8.17 10.00 3.36
N ARG A 69 -7.53 9.52 2.29
CA ARG A 69 -6.11 9.15 2.28
C ARG A 69 -5.42 9.87 1.15
N ALA A 70 -4.50 10.75 1.51
CA ALA A 70 -3.57 11.34 0.56
C ALA A 70 -2.29 10.51 0.52
N ARG A 71 -1.64 10.54 -0.63
CA ARG A 71 -0.24 10.16 -0.75
C ARG A 71 0.56 10.96 0.27
N LEU A 72 1.33 10.28 1.11
CA LEU A 72 2.25 10.99 1.98
C LEU A 72 3.29 11.67 1.08
N PRO A 73 3.53 12.99 1.24
CA PRO A 73 4.66 13.60 0.57
C PRO A 73 5.91 12.87 1.05
N ILE A 74 6.59 12.18 0.14
CA ILE A 74 7.91 11.64 0.42
C ILE A 74 8.78 12.86 0.65
N ALA A 75 9.17 13.10 1.91
CA ALA A 75 10.15 14.12 2.20
C ALA A 75 11.38 13.80 1.37
N ALA A 76 11.85 14.75 0.56
CA ALA A 76 13.14 14.57 -0.09
C ALA A 76 14.14 14.25 1.02
N PRO A 77 14.86 13.11 0.94
CA PRO A 77 15.85 12.81 1.97
C PRO A 77 16.80 13.99 2.03
N ALA A 78 17.06 14.50 3.23
CA ALA A 78 18.18 15.42 3.42
C ALA A 78 19.41 14.73 2.81
N GLN A 79 20.14 15.45 1.96
CA GLN A 79 21.21 14.88 1.12
C GLN A 79 22.12 13.98 1.97
N GLY A 80 22.03 12.66 1.75
CA GLY A 80 22.83 11.64 2.45
C GLY A 80 22.12 10.81 3.54
N GLN A 81 20.82 11.01 3.82
CA GLN A 81 20.10 10.34 4.94
C GLN A 81 18.94 9.41 4.55
N ALA A 82 18.75 9.09 3.26
CA ALA A 82 17.80 8.03 2.91
C ALA A 82 18.29 6.72 3.54
N GLU A 83 17.57 6.16 4.52
CA GLU A 83 17.86 4.80 4.96
C GLU A 83 17.58 3.87 3.78
N PRO A 84 18.61 3.21 3.23
CA PRO A 84 18.40 2.30 2.13
C PRO A 84 17.54 1.15 2.62
N MET A 85 16.70 0.61 1.74
CA MET A 85 16.04 -0.64 2.04
C MET A 85 17.08 -1.76 2.08
N ILE A 86 17.28 -2.34 3.26
CA ILE A 86 18.29 -3.34 3.53
C ILE A 86 17.59 -4.66 3.81
N ALA A 87 17.95 -5.71 3.07
CA ALA A 87 17.61 -7.08 3.40
C ALA A 87 18.90 -7.81 3.77
N ALA A 88 18.99 -8.31 5.00
CA ALA A 88 20.18 -8.98 5.51
C ALA A 88 19.85 -10.33 6.14
N ARG A 89 20.69 -11.32 5.87
CA ARG A 89 20.58 -12.63 6.51
C ARG A 89 21.07 -12.53 7.95
N VAL A 90 20.20 -12.89 8.90
CA VAL A 90 20.51 -13.01 10.31
C VAL A 90 20.09 -14.40 10.79
N ALA A 91 21.08 -15.26 11.05
CA ALA A 91 20.86 -16.69 11.32
C ALA A 91 20.00 -17.37 10.23
N ASN A 92 18.83 -17.89 10.59
CA ASN A 92 17.88 -18.56 9.70
C ASN A 92 16.76 -17.63 9.18
N MET A 93 16.89 -16.33 9.41
CA MET A 93 15.89 -15.31 9.04
C MET A 93 16.50 -14.28 8.10
N VAL A 94 15.63 -13.53 7.42
CA VAL A 94 16.00 -12.27 6.78
C VAL A 94 15.41 -11.12 7.58
N GLU A 95 16.26 -10.20 8.00
CA GLU A 95 15.84 -8.91 8.53
C GLU A 95 15.73 -7.93 7.37
N LEU A 96 14.53 -7.38 7.16
CA LEU A 96 14.25 -6.31 6.23
C LEU A 96 14.10 -5.00 7.02
N ARG A 97 14.82 -3.96 6.62
CA ARG A 97 14.73 -2.60 7.18
C ARG A 97 14.52 -1.56 6.09
N TRP A 98 13.72 -0.54 6.38
CA TRP A 98 13.39 0.54 5.44
C TRP A 98 12.96 1.82 6.17
N ASP A 99 12.98 2.94 5.45
CA ASP A 99 12.43 4.21 5.94
C ASP A 99 10.89 4.17 5.95
N ALA A 100 10.30 4.01 7.12
CA ALA A 100 8.85 3.98 7.27
C ALA A 100 8.15 5.33 7.03
N ALA A 101 8.87 6.44 7.05
CA ALA A 101 8.32 7.75 6.71
C ALA A 101 8.14 7.90 5.19
N ALA A 102 9.07 7.35 4.41
CA ALA A 102 8.94 7.27 2.96
C ALA A 102 7.94 6.18 2.54
N ASP A 103 8.06 5.00 3.15
CA ASP A 103 7.35 3.78 2.76
C ASP A 103 6.55 3.20 3.95
N PRO A 104 5.32 3.68 4.20
CA PRO A 104 4.56 3.32 5.41
C PRO A 104 4.11 1.86 5.45
N LEU A 105 4.13 1.15 4.32
CA LEU A 105 3.79 -0.27 4.21
C LEU A 105 4.65 -0.97 3.17
N ILE A 106 5.26 -2.08 3.57
CA ILE A 106 5.94 -3.02 2.69
C ILE A 106 5.20 -4.36 2.73
N VAL A 107 5.03 -4.99 1.56
CA VAL A 107 4.65 -6.40 1.43
C VAL A 107 5.82 -7.14 0.79
N ALA A 108 6.35 -8.15 1.49
CA ALA A 108 7.42 -9.00 1.01
C ALA A 108 6.85 -10.28 0.38
N ARG A 109 7.42 -10.67 -0.77
CA ARG A 109 7.01 -11.84 -1.54
C ARG A 109 8.22 -12.66 -1.95
N ASP A 110 8.02 -13.97 -2.00
CA ASP A 110 8.95 -14.89 -2.60
C ASP A 110 8.98 -14.66 -4.13
N PRO A 111 10.15 -14.38 -4.73
CA PRO A 111 10.23 -14.02 -6.15
C PRO A 111 10.00 -15.21 -7.09
N ARG A 112 10.12 -16.45 -6.62
CA ARG A 112 9.95 -17.67 -7.43
C ARG A 112 8.49 -18.09 -7.50
N THR A 113 7.80 -18.04 -6.38
CA THR A 113 6.42 -18.53 -6.22
C THR A 113 5.40 -17.41 -6.26
N GLY A 114 5.81 -16.19 -5.90
CA GLY A 114 4.91 -15.07 -5.70
C GLY A 114 4.12 -15.12 -4.39
N ASN A 115 4.41 -16.07 -3.51
CA ASN A 115 3.75 -16.16 -2.20
C ASN A 115 4.11 -14.94 -1.34
N ILE A 116 3.16 -14.47 -0.54
CA ILE A 116 3.43 -13.42 0.46
C ILE A 116 4.20 -14.06 1.61
N LEU A 117 5.39 -13.52 1.89
CA LEU A 117 6.22 -13.90 3.03
C LEU A 117 5.83 -13.12 4.29
N GLY A 118 5.40 -11.87 4.13
CA GLY A 118 4.98 -11.00 5.23
C GLY A 118 4.58 -9.61 4.75
N PHE A 119 3.97 -8.84 5.64
CA PHE A 119 3.71 -7.41 5.43
C PHE A 119 3.86 -6.69 6.77
N ALA A 120 4.44 -5.50 6.74
CA ALA A 120 4.76 -4.77 7.97
C ALA A 120 4.74 -3.25 7.77
N ARG A 121 4.58 -2.56 8.90
CA ARG A 121 4.67 -1.12 9.05
C ARG A 121 5.71 -0.83 10.14
N GLY A 122 6.34 0.34 10.10
CA GLY A 122 7.25 0.78 11.16
C GLY A 122 8.74 0.54 10.90
N GLY A 123 9.13 0.15 9.69
CA GLY A 123 10.52 0.25 9.23
C GLY A 123 11.37 -1.00 9.43
N SER A 124 10.82 -2.07 10.00
CA SER A 124 11.48 -3.37 10.06
C SER A 124 10.52 -4.56 10.02
N MET A 125 11.02 -5.71 9.57
CA MET A 125 10.32 -6.99 9.56
C MET A 125 11.32 -8.16 9.50
N GLU A 126 11.04 -9.22 10.23
CA GLU A 126 11.76 -10.49 10.12
C GLU A 126 10.97 -11.47 9.25
N LEU A 127 11.67 -12.13 8.33
CA LEU A 127 11.08 -13.05 7.35
C LEU A 127 11.70 -14.45 7.49
N PRO A 128 10.89 -15.49 7.69
CA PRO A 128 11.36 -16.88 7.73
C PRO A 128 11.57 -17.41 6.31
N THR A 129 12.67 -17.00 5.68
CA THR A 129 13.03 -17.41 4.31
C THR A 129 14.54 -17.57 4.15
N ASP A 130 14.95 -18.48 3.27
CA ASP A 130 16.33 -18.67 2.79
C ASP A 130 16.57 -18.03 1.42
N ALA A 131 15.57 -17.39 0.82
CA ALA A 131 15.65 -16.79 -0.51
C ALA A 131 16.79 -15.76 -0.60
N ALA A 132 17.57 -15.80 -1.68
CA ALA A 132 18.66 -14.86 -1.94
C ALA A 132 18.18 -13.48 -2.41
N GLU A 133 16.93 -13.39 -2.86
CA GLU A 133 16.28 -12.17 -3.32
C GLU A 133 14.85 -12.14 -2.77
N ILE A 134 14.30 -10.94 -2.61
CA ILE A 134 12.92 -10.72 -2.16
C ILE A 134 12.24 -9.73 -3.09
N ASP A 135 11.03 -10.05 -3.54
CA ASP A 135 10.15 -9.10 -4.23
C ASP A 135 9.39 -8.27 -3.20
N LEU A 136 9.50 -6.95 -3.30
CA LEU A 136 8.85 -6.01 -2.41
C LEU A 136 7.78 -5.22 -3.16
N ILE A 137 6.61 -5.11 -2.56
CA ILE A 137 5.59 -4.14 -2.94
C ILE A 137 5.61 -3.03 -1.91
N VAL A 138 5.90 -1.83 -2.36
CA VAL A 138 6.07 -0.64 -1.53
C VAL A 138 4.90 0.29 -1.76
N SER A 139 4.17 0.66 -0.71
CA SER A 139 2.96 1.48 -0.82
C SER A 139 3.08 2.78 -0.06
N ASP A 140 2.72 3.88 -0.72
CA ASP A 140 2.57 5.21 -0.13
C ASP A 140 1.14 5.51 0.35
N GLY A 141 0.29 4.47 0.41
CA GLY A 141 -1.11 4.54 0.80
C GLY A 141 -2.09 4.84 -0.34
N VAL A 142 -1.61 5.24 -1.52
CA VAL A 142 -2.43 5.47 -2.72
C VAL A 142 -1.89 4.69 -3.92
N ARG A 143 -0.57 4.71 -4.13
CA ARG A 143 0.15 3.97 -5.16
C ARG A 143 0.98 2.88 -4.51
N SER A 144 1.31 1.88 -5.34
CA SER A 144 2.26 0.87 -4.97
C SER A 144 3.24 0.62 -6.10
N THR A 145 4.52 0.50 -5.78
CA THR A 145 5.58 0.14 -6.71
C THR A 145 6.15 -1.23 -6.35
N ARG A 146 6.78 -1.88 -7.32
CA ARG A 146 7.50 -3.13 -7.10
C ARG A 146 8.99 -2.87 -7.21
N GLN A 147 9.75 -3.44 -6.29
CA GLN A 147 11.21 -3.47 -6.37
C GLN A 147 11.71 -4.81 -5.88
N ARG A 148 12.89 -5.20 -6.35
CA ARG A 148 13.56 -6.43 -5.92
C ARG A 148 14.82 -6.06 -5.16
N VAL A 149 15.04 -6.74 -4.04
CA VAL A 149 16.23 -6.56 -3.21
C VAL A 149 16.99 -7.86 -3.06
N GLU A 150 18.31 -7.78 -3.09
CA GLU A 150 19.19 -8.90 -2.75
C GLU A 150 19.36 -9.01 -1.24
N VAL A 151 19.39 -10.25 -0.74
CA VAL A 151 19.63 -10.54 0.67
C VAL A 151 21.14 -10.62 0.89
N GLN A 152 21.68 -9.61 1.54
CA GLN A 152 23.09 -9.55 1.89
C GLN A 152 23.42 -10.56 3.00
N ARG A 153 24.60 -11.19 2.92
CA ARG A 153 25.13 -11.98 4.03
C ARG A 153 25.88 -11.03 4.97
N LEU A 154 25.47 -10.97 6.22
CA LEU A 154 26.27 -10.33 7.27
C LEU A 154 27.44 -11.26 7.62
N ASP A 155 28.56 -11.09 6.92
CA ASP A 155 29.80 -11.73 7.32
C ASP A 155 30.28 -11.07 8.63
N ARG A 156 30.23 -11.83 9.74
CA ARG A 156 30.84 -11.39 11.00
C ARG A 156 32.35 -11.29 10.81
N ARG A 157 32.91 -10.09 10.91
CA ARG A 157 34.32 -9.90 11.26
C ARG A 157 34.54 -10.14 12.75
#